data_AF-Q688C0-F1
#
_entry.id   AF-Q688C0-F1
#
_cell.length_a   1.000
_cell.length_b   1.000
_cell.length_c   1.000
_cell.angle_alpha   90.00
_cell.angle_beta   90.00
_cell.angle_gamma   90.00
#
_symmetry.space_group_name_H-M   'P 1'
#
loop_
_entity.id
_entity.type
_entity.pdbx_description
1 polymer ?
#
loop_
_entity_poly.entity_id
_entity_poly.type
_entity_poly.pdbx_seq_one_letter_code
_entity_poly.pdbx_strand_id
1 'polypeptide(L)'
;MLRSIQHVEALSSRQISTTSMLLKNRAGKTKSTSNRTQLLTYEMAQKPHHIGVRKSWLTWHSQNLEEFRQSQPLVVAQDEVVRRFIRGFFPQNLVVSGNEIVIKRRGNVLIVAGFLQYSRRLDIRRIYWMFGFAEEFLSILLKQPVKLEMAFVESEEDVAYNYI
;
A
#
# COMPACT_ATOMS: atom_id res chain seq x y z
N MET A 1 -21.28 7.56 30.21
CA MET A 1 -20.04 8.07 30.86
C MET A 1 -19.56 7.22 32.04
N LEU A 2 -20.44 6.53 32.80
CA LEU A 2 -20.02 5.70 33.94
C LEU A 2 -19.55 4.27 33.57
N ARG A 3 -19.86 3.76 32.37
CA ARG A 3 -19.45 2.40 31.94
C ARG A 3 -17.97 2.26 31.55
N SER A 4 -17.27 3.36 31.25
CA SER A 4 -15.85 3.32 30.90
C SER A 4 -14.93 3.15 32.12
N ILE A 5 -15.41 3.51 33.31
CA ILE A 5 -14.61 3.45 34.55
C ILE A 5 -14.49 1.99 35.05
N GLN A 6 -15.54 1.17 34.89
CA GLN A 6 -15.51 -0.24 35.31
C GLN A 6 -14.49 -1.11 34.54
N HIS A 7 -14.13 -0.73 33.31
CA HIS A 7 -13.10 -1.44 32.55
C HIS A 7 -11.67 -1.10 33.00
N VAL A 8 -11.46 0.04 33.68
CA VAL A 8 -10.14 0.45 34.16
C VAL A 8 -9.76 -0.32 35.43
N GLU A 9 -10.71 -0.57 36.33
CA GLU A 9 -10.47 -1.31 37.57
C GLU A 9 -10.24 -2.82 37.34
N ALA A 10 -10.87 -3.41 36.31
CA ALA A 10 -10.70 -4.83 35.98
C ALA A 10 -9.31 -5.18 35.39
N LEU A 11 -8.55 -4.18 34.91
CA LEU A 11 -7.21 -4.39 34.34
C LEU A 11 -6.11 -4.51 35.40
N SER A 12 -6.37 -4.08 36.64
CA SER A 12 -5.37 -4.05 37.71
C SER A 12 -5.08 -5.42 38.33
N SER A 13 -5.99 -6.40 38.22
CA SER A 13 -5.93 -7.65 38.98
C SER A 13 -5.36 -8.86 38.21
N ARG A 14 -4.77 -8.67 37.00
CA ARG A 14 -4.28 -9.80 36.19
C ARG A 14 -3.09 -9.47 35.28
N GLN A 15 -2.03 -8.87 35.81
CA GLN A 15 -0.82 -8.57 35.02
C GLN A 15 0.48 -8.75 35.82
N ILE A 16 0.91 -10.00 36.02
CA ILE A 16 2.34 -10.27 36.24
C ILE A 16 2.91 -10.70 34.88
N SER A 17 3.37 -9.72 34.10
CA SER A 17 4.29 -9.98 33.00
C SER A 17 5.71 -9.83 33.54
N THR A 18 6.45 -10.94 33.68
CA THR A 18 7.84 -10.94 34.16
C THR A 18 8.86 -10.54 33.10
N THR A 19 8.44 -10.29 31.86
CA THR A 19 9.30 -9.76 30.80
C THR A 19 9.27 -8.24 30.77
N SER A 20 10.42 -7.60 30.57
CA SER A 20 10.51 -6.15 30.41
C SER A 20 9.63 -5.65 29.26
N MET A 21 8.90 -4.55 29.48
CA MET A 21 8.16 -3.87 28.40
C MET A 21 9.15 -3.24 27.43
N LEU A 22 9.64 -4.02 26.47
CA LEU A 22 10.48 -3.51 25.39
C LEU A 22 9.56 -2.84 24.36
N LEU A 23 9.44 -1.51 24.45
CA LEU A 23 8.74 -0.64 23.49
C LEU A 23 9.50 -0.54 22.16
N LYS A 24 9.71 -1.67 21.48
CA LYS A 24 10.38 -1.72 20.18
C LYS A 24 9.50 -1.06 19.11
N ASN A 25 10.09 -0.18 18.29
CA ASN A 25 9.40 0.40 17.14
C ASN A 25 9.10 -0.68 16.08
N ARG A 26 7.81 -0.98 15.89
CA ARG A 26 7.26 -1.98 14.95
C ARG A 26 6.72 -1.39 13.64
N ALA A 27 6.61 -0.07 13.52
CA ALA A 27 5.97 0.56 12.36
C ALA A 27 6.80 0.31 11.08
N GLY A 28 6.14 -0.15 10.02
CA GLY A 28 6.73 -0.36 8.69
C GLY A 28 7.95 -1.28 8.65
N LYS A 29 8.07 -2.24 9.57
CA LYS A 29 9.15 -3.22 9.60
C LYS A 29 8.59 -4.62 9.46
N THR A 30 9.12 -5.39 8.52
CA THR A 30 8.87 -6.82 8.41
C THR A 30 9.72 -7.58 9.44
N LYS A 31 9.13 -8.62 10.04
CA LYS A 31 9.84 -9.49 10.98
C LYS A 31 10.57 -10.57 10.20
N SER A 32 11.72 -11.00 10.71
CA SER A 32 12.42 -12.16 10.15
C SER A 32 11.64 -13.44 10.40
N THR A 33 11.62 -14.32 9.40
CA THR A 33 11.10 -15.68 9.51
C THR A 33 12.25 -16.64 9.84
N SER A 34 11.95 -17.76 10.50
CA SER A 34 12.99 -18.73 10.90
C SER A 34 13.74 -19.30 9.69
N ASN A 35 13.04 -19.49 8.57
CA ASN A 35 13.53 -20.23 7.42
C ASN A 35 13.81 -19.34 6.20
N ARG A 36 13.81 -18.01 6.37
CA ARG A 36 13.93 -17.05 5.26
C ARG A 36 12.94 -17.32 4.12
N THR A 37 11.71 -17.63 4.48
CA THR A 37 10.67 -18.03 3.52
C THR A 37 9.91 -16.84 2.94
N GLN A 38 9.95 -15.68 3.61
CA GLN A 38 9.18 -14.53 3.17
C GLN A 38 9.97 -13.70 2.16
N LEU A 39 9.44 -13.60 0.95
CA LEU A 39 9.91 -12.67 -0.07
C LEU A 39 9.63 -11.23 0.38
N LEU A 40 10.65 -10.39 0.32
CA LEU A 40 10.55 -8.96 0.49
C LEU A 40 10.94 -8.28 -0.81
N THR A 41 10.05 -7.42 -1.27
CA THR A 41 10.39 -6.48 -2.33
C THR A 41 11.26 -5.35 -1.78
N TYR A 42 11.86 -4.58 -2.69
CA TYR A 42 12.70 -3.44 -2.31
C TYR A 42 11.96 -2.48 -1.37
N GLU A 43 10.71 -2.18 -1.69
CA GLU A 43 9.86 -1.26 -0.93
C GLU A 43 9.56 -1.75 0.50
N MET A 44 9.41 -3.07 0.68
CA MET A 44 9.15 -3.70 1.98
C MET A 44 10.41 -3.88 2.82
N ALA A 45 11.58 -4.05 2.20
CA ALA A 45 12.84 -4.24 2.88
C ALA A 45 13.37 -2.95 3.55
N GLN A 46 12.99 -1.78 3.03
CA GLN A 46 13.43 -0.50 3.59
C GLN A 46 12.60 -0.09 4.81
N LYS A 47 13.31 0.24 5.90
CA LYS A 47 12.71 0.77 7.14
C LYS A 47 12.15 2.20 6.94
N PRO A 48 11.17 2.65 7.74
CA PRO A 48 10.54 3.96 7.54
C PRO A 48 11.49 5.17 7.64
N HIS A 49 12.56 5.08 8.43
CA HIS A 49 13.56 6.16 8.52
C HIS A 49 14.46 6.28 7.28
N HIS A 50 14.36 5.37 6.32
CA HIS A 50 15.04 5.49 5.03
C HIS A 50 14.18 6.14 3.94
N ILE A 51 12.96 6.59 4.27
CA ILE A 51 12.13 7.40 3.35
C ILE A 51 12.88 8.71 3.08
N GLY A 52 13.03 9.06 1.81
CA GLY A 52 13.82 10.20 1.34
C GLY A 52 15.30 9.91 1.09
N VAL A 53 15.79 8.71 1.43
CA VAL A 53 17.21 8.32 1.22
C VAL A 53 17.33 7.09 0.32
N ARG A 54 16.80 5.95 0.77
CA ARG A 54 16.79 4.70 -0.01
C ARG A 54 15.43 4.45 -0.65
N LYS A 55 14.38 4.85 0.06
CA LYS A 55 12.99 4.65 -0.33
C LYS A 55 12.34 5.99 -0.63
N SER A 56 11.48 6.03 -1.64
CA SER A 56 10.72 7.23 -2.01
C SER A 56 9.29 7.17 -1.47
N TRP A 57 8.41 8.04 -1.98
CA TRP A 57 7.00 8.06 -1.63
C TRP A 57 6.17 7.26 -2.65
N LEU A 58 5.19 6.52 -2.14
CA LEU A 58 4.22 5.79 -2.98
C LEU A 58 3.08 6.68 -3.50
N THR A 59 2.96 7.91 -3.01
CA THR A 59 2.02 8.91 -3.51
C THR A 59 2.76 10.21 -3.77
N TRP A 60 2.53 10.78 -4.95
CA TRP A 60 3.11 12.05 -5.37
C TRP A 60 1.99 13.03 -5.69
N HIS A 61 1.91 14.11 -4.90
CA HIS A 61 0.95 15.20 -5.06
C HIS A 61 1.53 16.51 -4.50
N SER A 62 0.99 17.65 -4.92
CA SER A 62 1.48 18.98 -4.50
C SER A 62 0.97 19.44 -3.14
N GLN A 63 -0.13 18.86 -2.62
CA GLN A 63 -0.79 19.38 -1.42
C GLN A 63 0.05 19.32 -0.13
N ASN A 64 1.09 18.48 -0.07
CA ASN A 64 1.99 18.42 1.09
C ASN A 64 3.08 19.50 1.05
N LEU A 65 3.16 20.31 0.00
CA LEU A 65 4.09 21.43 -0.06
C LEU A 65 3.56 22.57 0.81
N GLU A 66 4.47 23.25 1.51
CA GLU A 66 4.16 24.30 2.49
C GLU A 66 3.28 25.43 1.92
N GLU A 67 3.45 25.73 0.63
CA GLU A 67 2.77 26.80 -0.09
C GLU A 67 1.25 26.62 -0.19
N PHE A 68 0.75 25.38 -0.31
CA PHE A 68 -0.67 25.15 -0.58
C PHE A 68 -1.54 25.27 0.67
N ARG A 69 -1.00 25.02 1.88
CA ARG A 69 -1.74 25.04 3.17
C ARG A 69 -3.13 24.35 3.13
N GLN A 70 -3.33 23.38 2.25
CA GLN A 70 -4.61 22.72 2.05
C GLN A 70 -4.84 21.64 3.10
N SER A 71 -6.12 21.43 3.44
CA SER A 71 -6.50 20.27 4.26
C SER A 71 -6.24 18.98 3.47
N GLN A 72 -5.47 18.08 4.08
CA GLN A 72 -5.04 16.81 3.46
C GLN A 72 -6.11 15.70 3.33
N PRO A 73 -7.24 15.66 4.09
CA PRO A 73 -7.95 14.40 4.29
C PRO A 73 -8.59 13.86 3.01
N LEU A 74 -8.93 14.72 2.05
CA LEU A 74 -9.57 14.28 0.81
C LEU A 74 -8.63 13.46 -0.07
N VAL A 75 -7.41 13.93 -0.30
CA VAL A 75 -6.46 13.24 -1.20
C VAL A 75 -5.96 11.92 -0.60
N VAL A 76 -5.71 11.90 0.70
CA VAL A 76 -5.34 10.67 1.42
C VAL A 76 -6.48 9.65 1.37
N ALA A 77 -7.73 10.08 1.55
CA ALA A 77 -8.89 9.19 1.43
C ALA A 77 -9.05 8.65 0.00
N GLN A 78 -8.85 9.50 -1.02
CA GLN A 78 -8.87 9.07 -2.43
C GLN A 78 -7.78 8.04 -2.73
N ASP A 79 -6.56 8.24 -2.23
CA ASP A 79 -5.46 7.29 -2.40
C ASP A 79 -5.79 5.92 -1.80
N GLU A 80 -6.37 5.90 -0.60
CA GLU A 80 -6.79 4.66 0.05
C GLU A 80 -7.90 3.95 -0.73
N VAL A 81 -8.87 4.69 -1.28
CA VAL A 81 -9.93 4.12 -2.13
C VAL A 81 -9.33 3.48 -3.38
N VAL A 82 -8.41 4.17 -4.07
CA VAL A 82 -7.74 3.66 -5.27
C VAL A 82 -6.92 2.41 -4.96
N ARG A 83 -6.14 2.43 -3.87
CA ARG A 83 -5.33 1.27 -3.45
C ARG A 83 -6.20 0.07 -3.12
N ARG A 84 -7.29 0.26 -2.38
CA ARG A 84 -8.23 -0.81 -2.03
C ARG A 84 -8.96 -1.36 -3.25
N PHE A 85 -9.39 -0.48 -4.15
CA PHE A 85 -10.04 -0.87 -5.40
C PHE A 85 -9.12 -1.74 -6.25
N ILE A 86 -7.89 -1.29 -6.50
CA ILE A 86 -6.92 -2.05 -7.32
C ILE A 86 -6.61 -3.39 -6.65
N ARG A 87 -6.38 -3.43 -5.33
CA ARG A 87 -6.17 -4.67 -4.58
C ARG A 87 -7.33 -5.66 -4.68
N GLY A 88 -8.57 -5.17 -4.64
CA GLY A 88 -9.76 -6.01 -4.76
C GLY A 88 -10.06 -6.44 -6.20
N PHE A 89 -9.76 -5.58 -7.18
CA PHE A 89 -10.09 -5.81 -8.58
C PHE A 89 -9.09 -6.72 -9.30
N PHE A 90 -7.82 -6.70 -8.88
CA PHE A 90 -6.75 -7.54 -9.41
C PHE A 90 -6.23 -8.55 -8.37
N PRO A 91 -7.06 -9.46 -7.83
CA PRO A 91 -6.71 -10.28 -6.67
C PRO A 91 -5.57 -11.28 -6.93
N GLN A 92 -5.45 -11.78 -8.16
CA GLN A 92 -4.45 -12.80 -8.55
C GLN A 92 -3.29 -12.23 -9.36
N ASN A 93 -3.45 -11.00 -9.85
CA ASN A 93 -2.47 -10.38 -10.74
C ASN A 93 -1.58 -9.37 -10.00
N LEU A 94 -1.87 -9.00 -8.76
CA LEU A 94 -1.03 -8.04 -8.05
C LEU A 94 0.13 -8.71 -7.34
N VAL A 95 1.32 -8.20 -7.64
CA VAL A 95 2.55 -8.59 -6.96
C VAL A 95 2.49 -8.15 -5.50
N VAL A 96 2.76 -9.09 -4.58
CA VAL A 96 2.93 -8.86 -3.13
C VAL A 96 1.82 -7.97 -2.54
N SER A 97 0.56 -8.36 -2.79
CA SER A 97 -0.66 -7.70 -2.29
C SER A 97 -0.83 -6.23 -2.71
N GLY A 98 -0.14 -5.78 -3.77
CA GLY A 98 -0.23 -4.40 -4.25
C GLY A 98 0.35 -3.38 -3.25
N ASN A 99 1.43 -3.75 -2.56
CA ASN A 99 2.15 -2.82 -1.68
C ASN A 99 2.97 -1.79 -2.47
N GLU A 100 3.30 -2.09 -3.73
CA GLU A 100 4.19 -1.27 -4.57
C GLU A 100 3.44 -0.36 -5.53
N ILE A 101 2.13 -0.19 -5.32
CA ILE A 101 1.33 0.71 -6.15
C ILE A 101 1.82 2.15 -5.94
N VAL A 102 2.23 2.81 -7.01
CA VAL A 102 2.65 4.21 -7.01
C VAL A 102 1.55 5.06 -7.62
N ILE A 103 1.05 6.02 -6.84
CA ILE A 103 0.05 6.98 -7.30
C ILE A 103 0.77 8.29 -7.61
N LYS A 104 0.54 8.83 -8.81
CA LYS A 104 1.11 10.10 -9.26
C LYS A 104 -0.01 11.02 -9.70
N ARG A 105 -0.10 12.21 -9.13
CA ARG A 105 -1.02 13.25 -9.58
C ARG A 105 -0.29 14.28 -10.42
N ARG A 106 -0.76 14.50 -11.65
CA ARG A 106 -0.27 15.54 -12.56
C ARG A 106 -1.45 16.44 -12.94
N GLY A 107 -1.58 17.56 -12.25
CA GLY A 107 -2.78 18.41 -12.38
C GLY A 107 -4.03 17.62 -11.98
N ASN A 108 -5.00 17.53 -12.90
CA ASN A 108 -6.24 16.77 -12.70
C ASN A 108 -6.13 15.28 -13.10
N VAL A 109 -4.96 14.82 -13.58
CA VAL A 109 -4.80 13.42 -14.01
C VAL A 109 -4.23 12.59 -12.87
N LEU A 110 -4.91 11.49 -12.55
CA LEU A 110 -4.44 10.48 -11.62
C LEU A 110 -3.81 9.33 -12.39
N ILE A 111 -2.50 9.15 -12.23
CA ILE A 111 -1.77 8.04 -12.83
C ILE A 111 -1.50 7.02 -11.74
N VAL A 112 -1.96 5.78 -11.93
CA VAL A 112 -1.68 4.68 -11.01
C VAL A 112 -0.76 3.70 -11.68
N ALA A 113 0.44 3.57 -11.13
CA ALA A 113 1.48 2.67 -11.62
C ALA A 113 1.73 1.53 -10.64
N GLY A 114 2.22 0.40 -11.14
CA GLY A 114 2.52 -0.77 -10.32
C GLY A 114 2.93 -1.96 -11.17
N PHE A 115 3.06 -3.12 -10.52
CA PHE A 115 3.41 -4.38 -11.16
C PHE A 115 2.21 -5.33 -11.18
N LEU A 116 2.01 -5.97 -12.33
CA LEU A 116 1.04 -7.04 -12.50
C LEU A 116 1.75 -8.34 -12.88
N GLN A 117 1.57 -9.37 -12.07
CA GLN A 117 2.02 -10.72 -12.36
C GLN A 117 1.12 -11.39 -13.41
N TYR A 118 1.75 -12.10 -14.34
CA TYR A 118 1.08 -13.05 -15.22
C TYR A 118 1.68 -14.44 -15.09
N SER A 119 1.01 -15.34 -14.37
CA SER A 119 1.67 -16.59 -13.97
C SER A 119 2.00 -17.54 -15.12
N ARG A 120 1.22 -17.58 -16.23
CA ARG A 120 1.48 -18.49 -17.38
C ARG A 120 0.87 -18.07 -18.72
N ARG A 121 -0.32 -17.47 -18.71
CA ARG A 121 -1.04 -17.05 -19.92
C ARG A 121 -1.62 -15.67 -19.72
N LEU A 122 -1.14 -14.72 -20.50
CA LEU A 122 -1.72 -13.39 -20.62
C LEU A 122 -2.96 -13.49 -21.52
N ASP A 123 -4.16 -13.51 -20.92
CA ASP A 123 -5.38 -13.23 -21.68
C ASP A 123 -5.46 -11.72 -21.93
N ILE A 124 -4.83 -11.30 -23.03
CA ILE A 124 -4.74 -9.91 -23.46
C ILE A 124 -6.13 -9.27 -23.46
N ARG A 125 -7.15 -9.94 -24.02
CA ARG A 125 -8.50 -9.36 -24.13
C ARG A 125 -9.11 -9.06 -22.77
N ARG A 126 -9.00 -10.01 -21.84
CA ARG A 126 -9.47 -9.83 -20.47
C ARG A 126 -8.73 -8.71 -19.75
N ILE A 127 -7.41 -8.64 -19.90
CA ILE A 127 -6.58 -7.61 -19.24
C ILE A 127 -6.93 -6.23 -19.77
N TYR A 128 -7.00 -6.04 -21.09
CA TYR A 128 -7.39 -4.76 -21.67
C TYR A 128 -8.82 -4.34 -21.28
N TRP A 129 -9.76 -5.29 -21.21
CA TRP A 129 -11.10 -5.03 -20.68
C TRP A 129 -11.07 -4.59 -19.21
N MET A 130 -10.28 -5.27 -18.37
CA MET A 130 -10.11 -4.92 -16.96
C MET A 130 -9.50 -3.52 -16.78
N PHE A 131 -8.50 -3.16 -17.60
CA PHE A 131 -7.90 -1.84 -17.57
C PHE A 131 -8.91 -0.76 -17.95
N GLY A 132 -9.63 -0.94 -19.06
CA GLY A 132 -10.66 0.00 -19.50
C GLY A 132 -11.76 0.20 -18.45
N PHE A 133 -12.27 -0.91 -17.88
CA PHE A 133 -13.26 -0.85 -16.80
C PHE A 133 -12.73 -0.10 -15.58
N ALA A 134 -11.51 -0.40 -15.14
CA ALA A 134 -10.91 0.22 -13.95
C ALA A 134 -10.65 1.71 -14.16
N GLU A 135 -10.15 2.12 -15.32
CA GLU A 135 -9.95 3.53 -15.68
C GLU A 135 -11.27 4.30 -15.74
N GLU A 136 -12.28 3.75 -16.41
CA GLU A 136 -13.60 4.38 -16.52
C GLU A 136 -14.30 4.49 -15.16
N PHE A 137 -14.33 3.39 -14.38
CA PHE A 137 -14.95 3.36 -13.06
C PHE A 137 -14.30 4.37 -12.11
N LEU A 138 -12.96 4.37 -12.00
CA LEU A 138 -12.25 5.31 -11.14
C LEU A 138 -12.41 6.75 -11.63
N SER A 139 -12.49 6.98 -12.94
CA SER A 139 -12.74 8.31 -13.49
C SER A 139 -14.12 8.85 -13.13
N ILE A 140 -15.16 8.00 -13.20
CA ILE A 140 -16.53 8.36 -12.80
C ILE A 140 -16.63 8.59 -11.29
N LEU A 141 -15.95 7.76 -10.49
CA LEU A 141 -15.97 7.84 -9.03
C LEU A 141 -15.27 9.11 -8.52
N LEU A 142 -14.06 9.37 -9.00
CA LEU A 142 -13.21 10.46 -8.51
C LEU A 142 -13.41 11.79 -9.24
N LYS A 143 -14.24 11.81 -10.30
CA LYS A 143 -14.50 12.98 -11.16
C LYS A 143 -13.24 13.58 -11.78
N GLN A 144 -12.25 12.73 -12.06
CA GLN A 144 -10.98 13.12 -12.64
C GLN A 144 -10.47 12.01 -13.57
N PRO A 145 -9.78 12.32 -14.67
CA PRO A 145 -9.24 11.29 -15.56
C PRO A 145 -8.21 10.41 -14.84
N VAL A 146 -8.44 9.10 -14.86
CA VAL A 146 -7.55 8.10 -14.27
C VAL A 146 -6.88 7.29 -15.38
N LYS A 147 -5.56 7.09 -15.25
CA LYS A 147 -4.76 6.28 -16.17
C LYS A 147 -4.01 5.21 -15.39
N LEU A 148 -4.10 3.96 -15.84
CA LEU A 148 -3.37 2.83 -15.27
C LEU A 148 -2.10 2.55 -16.09
N GLU A 149 -0.94 2.63 -15.44
CA GLU A 149 0.37 2.37 -16.03
C GLU A 149 1.03 1.18 -15.30
N MET A 150 0.52 -0.02 -15.57
CA MET A 150 1.02 -1.25 -14.95
C MET A 150 2.09 -1.91 -15.81
N ALA A 151 3.19 -2.32 -15.18
CA ALA A 151 4.24 -3.13 -15.80
C ALA A 151 3.96 -4.62 -15.54
N PHE A 152 4.12 -5.45 -16.56
CA PHE A 152 3.92 -6.90 -16.45
C PHE A 152 5.18 -7.60 -15.97
N VAL A 153 5.02 -8.58 -15.08
CA VAL A 153 6.10 -9.40 -14.52
C VAL A 153 5.71 -10.89 -14.61
N GLU A 154 6.66 -11.77 -14.92
CA GLU A 154 6.39 -13.21 -15.05
C GLU A 154 6.14 -13.86 -13.69
N SER A 155 7.04 -13.60 -12.74
CA SER A 155 7.00 -14.16 -11.39
C SER A 155 7.13 -13.08 -10.32
N GLU A 156 6.57 -13.30 -9.13
CA GLU A 156 6.83 -12.42 -7.99
C GLU A 156 8.33 -12.42 -7.60
N GLU A 157 9.04 -13.50 -7.94
CA GLU A 157 10.48 -13.65 -7.72
C GLU A 157 11.30 -12.60 -8.47
N ASP A 158 10.83 -12.10 -9.62
CA ASP A 158 11.53 -11.08 -10.40
C ASP A 158 11.54 -9.71 -9.68
N VAL A 159 10.60 -9.51 -8.75
CA VAL A 159 10.49 -8.30 -7.91
C VAL A 159 11.10 -8.53 -6.52
N ALA A 160 11.61 -9.74 -6.25
CA ALA A 160 12.24 -10.07 -4.98
C ALA A 160 13.53 -9.26 -4.80
N TYR A 161 13.65 -8.57 -3.67
CA TYR A 161 14.91 -7.95 -3.26
C TYR A 161 15.67 -8.86 -2.30
N ASN A 162 14.99 -9.38 -1.27
CA ASN A 162 15.59 -10.24 -0.24
C ASN A 162 14.57 -11.28 0.25
N TYR A 163 15.07 -12.37 0.82
CA TYR A 163 14.27 -13.36 1.56
C TYR A 163 14.62 -13.30 3.04
N ILE A 164 13.63 -13.06 3.91
CA ILE A 164 13.81 -12.94 5.38
C ILE A 164 12.90 -13.87 6.15
#